data_AF-A0A2G9QIC4-F1
#
_entry.id   AF-A0A2G9QIC4-F1
#
_cell.length_a   1.000
_cell.length_b   1.000
_cell.length_c   1.000
_cell.angle_alpha   90.00
_cell.angle_beta   90.00
_cell.angle_gamma   90.00
#
_symmetry.space_group_name_H-M   'P 1'
#
loop_
_entity.id
_entity.type
_entity.pdbx_description
1 polymer ?
#
loop_
_entity_poly.entity_id
_entity_poly.type
_entity_poly.pdbx_seq_one_letter_code
_entity_poly.pdbx_strand_id
1 'polypeptide(L)'
;MGYNDSIKSCRLSPQHQGSFRTRIYEREDFRGQMMEFTEDCPQVNKRFQYNDIHSVHVQDGYWMFYEEPNYKGRQYYLRPGEYKKYADWGAKSPRIGSFRRLHHSH
;
A
#
# COMPACT_ATOMS: atom_id res chain seq x y z
N MET A 1 17.04 10.34 10.40
CA MET A 1 18.24 9.70 9.81
C MET A 1 17.87 9.20 8.44
N GLY A 2 18.33 9.91 7.39
CA GLY A 2 18.05 9.58 5.99
C GLY A 2 18.85 8.35 5.54
N TYR A 3 18.25 7.57 4.64
CA TYR A 3 18.82 6.32 4.12
C TYR A 3 19.98 6.62 3.16
N ASN A 4 21.12 5.94 3.40
CA ASN A 4 22.27 5.64 2.52
C ASN A 4 22.37 6.38 1.16
N ASP A 5 23.51 7.05 0.90
CA ASP A 5 23.76 7.96 -0.25
C ASP A 5 23.81 7.29 -1.64
N SER A 6 23.34 6.05 -1.79
CA SER A 6 23.41 5.35 -3.07
C SER A 6 22.10 4.65 -3.45
N ILE A 7 21.55 5.07 -4.59
CA ILE A 7 20.46 4.38 -5.26
C ILE A 7 21.09 3.28 -6.13
N LYS A 8 20.78 2.02 -5.83
CA LYS A 8 21.32 0.86 -6.58
C LYS A 8 20.42 0.41 -7.72
N SER A 9 19.16 0.85 -7.75
CA SER A 9 18.20 0.50 -8.80
C SER A 9 17.10 1.54 -8.89
N CYS A 10 16.68 1.83 -10.12
CA CYS A 10 15.53 2.66 -10.44
C CYS A 10 14.62 1.89 -11.39
N ARG A 11 13.31 2.06 -11.26
CA ARG A 11 12.34 1.61 -12.26
C ARG A 11 11.31 2.70 -12.49
N LEU A 12 10.93 2.90 -13.75
CA LEU A 12 9.79 3.74 -14.11
C LEU A 12 8.51 3.01 -13.73
N SER A 13 7.61 3.68 -13.03
CA SER A 13 6.22 3.23 -12.93
C SER A 13 5.54 3.49 -14.29
N PRO A 14 4.88 2.49 -14.89
CA PRO A 14 4.08 2.72 -16.09
C PRO A 14 3.02 3.80 -15.81
N GLN A 15 2.75 4.63 -16.82
CA GLN A 15 1.58 5.52 -16.75
C GLN A 15 0.32 4.64 -16.68
N HIS A 16 -0.45 4.83 -15.61
CA HIS A 16 -1.74 4.17 -15.44
C HIS A 16 -2.84 5.14 -15.86
N GLN A 17 -3.58 4.80 -16.92
CA GLN A 17 -4.72 5.59 -17.42
C GLN A 17 -6.08 4.97 -17.03
N GLY A 18 -6.10 4.15 -15.97
CA GLY A 18 -7.28 3.41 -15.54
C GLY A 18 -7.83 3.82 -14.17
N SER A 19 -8.67 2.94 -13.64
CA SER A 19 -9.21 3.09 -12.29
C SER A 19 -8.13 2.83 -11.23
N PHE A 20 -8.43 3.10 -9.97
CA PHE A 20 -7.58 2.63 -8.88
C PHE A 20 -8.47 1.82 -7.96
N ARG A 21 -8.02 0.61 -7.64
CA ARG A 21 -8.77 -0.26 -6.75
C ARG A 21 -7.84 -1.20 -6.00
N THR A 22 -7.92 -1.15 -4.67
CA THR A 22 -7.19 -2.05 -3.79
C THR A 22 -8.12 -2.58 -2.71
N ARG A 23 -7.91 -3.83 -2.30
CA ARG A 23 -8.59 -4.47 -1.18
C ARG A 23 -7.57 -4.81 -0.12
N ILE A 24 -7.86 -4.42 1.11
CA ILE A 24 -7.04 -4.73 2.27
C ILE A 24 -7.79 -5.68 3.18
N TYR A 25 -7.05 -6.54 3.87
CA TYR A 25 -7.59 -7.62 4.67
C TYR A 25 -6.92 -7.67 6.05
N GLU A 26 -7.74 -7.95 7.06
CA GLU A 26 -7.33 -8.12 8.46
C GLU A 26 -6.38 -9.32 8.65
N ARG A 27 -6.53 -10.39 7.87
CA ARG A 27 -5.71 -11.61 8.00
C ARG A 27 -4.95 -11.92 6.72
N GLU A 28 -3.99 -12.82 6.85
CA GLU A 28 -3.26 -13.39 5.71
C GLU A 28 -4.19 -14.19 4.80
N ASP A 29 -3.74 -14.46 3.57
CA ASP A 29 -4.47 -15.24 2.56
C ASP A 29 -5.89 -14.71 2.25
N PHE A 30 -6.08 -13.38 2.29
CA PHE A 30 -7.34 -12.68 1.98
C PHE A 30 -8.51 -13.06 2.90
N ARG A 31 -8.20 -13.34 4.17
CA ARG A 31 -9.18 -13.73 5.19
C ARG A 31 -9.51 -12.57 6.14
N GLY A 32 -10.52 -12.80 6.98
CA GLY A 32 -10.97 -11.83 7.98
C GLY A 32 -11.78 -10.70 7.38
N GLN A 33 -11.85 -9.57 8.08
CA GLN A 33 -12.52 -8.38 7.55
C GLN A 33 -11.79 -7.87 6.30
N MET A 34 -12.57 -7.42 5.32
CA MET A 34 -12.08 -6.86 4.07
C MET A 34 -12.68 -5.47 3.86
N MET A 35 -11.88 -4.55 3.32
CA MET A 35 -12.37 -3.27 2.83
C MET A 35 -11.71 -2.90 1.50
N GLU A 36 -12.53 -2.38 0.59
CA GLU A 36 -12.11 -1.92 -0.72
C GLU A 36 -11.91 -0.40 -0.72
N PHE A 37 -10.87 0.05 -1.40
CA PHE A 37 -10.51 1.45 -1.55
C PHE A 37 -10.23 1.80 -3.01
N THR A 38 -10.79 2.93 -3.43
CA THR A 38 -10.57 3.54 -4.75
C THR A 38 -9.96 4.95 -4.64
N GLU A 39 -9.76 5.41 -3.41
CA GLU A 39 -9.28 6.74 -3.05
C GLU A 39 -8.10 6.68 -2.08
N ASP A 40 -7.45 7.81 -1.87
CA ASP A 40 -6.33 7.94 -0.94
C ASP A 40 -6.84 7.88 0.50
N CYS A 41 -6.10 7.21 1.39
CA CYS A 41 -6.47 7.04 2.79
C CYS A 41 -5.34 7.60 3.69
N PRO A 42 -5.49 8.81 4.24
CA PRO A 42 -4.47 9.39 5.11
C PRO A 42 -4.45 8.75 6.50
N GLN A 43 -5.51 8.04 6.93
CA GLN A 43 -5.60 7.42 8.27
C GLN A 43 -6.41 6.12 8.18
N VAL A 44 -5.72 4.98 8.11
CA VAL A 44 -6.35 3.66 7.93
C VAL A 44 -7.25 3.30 9.11
N ASN A 45 -6.80 3.52 10.36
CA ASN A 45 -7.60 3.24 11.56
C ASN A 45 -8.98 3.89 11.55
N LYS A 46 -9.12 5.09 10.99
CA LYS A 46 -10.42 5.78 10.95
C LYS A 46 -11.41 5.13 10.00
N ARG A 47 -10.92 4.46 8.95
CA ARG A 47 -11.78 3.86 7.92
C ARG A 47 -11.96 2.37 8.11
N PHE A 48 -10.87 1.68 8.44
CA PHE A 48 -10.82 0.22 8.56
C PHE A 48 -10.85 -0.26 10.00
N GLN A 49 -10.81 0.62 11.02
CA GLN A 49 -10.79 0.32 12.46
C GLN A 49 -9.54 -0.46 12.96
N TYR A 50 -8.85 -1.16 12.07
CA TYR A 50 -7.60 -1.86 12.29
C TYR A 50 -6.42 -1.05 11.73
N ASN A 51 -5.25 -1.20 12.36
CA ASN A 51 -3.97 -0.66 11.86
C ASN A 51 -3.12 -1.72 11.16
N ASP A 52 -3.45 -2.99 11.35
CA ASP A 52 -2.67 -4.12 10.88
C ASP A 52 -3.36 -4.71 9.64
N ILE A 53 -2.66 -4.61 8.51
CA ILE A 53 -3.09 -5.14 7.21
C ILE A 53 -2.18 -6.31 6.90
N HIS A 54 -2.77 -7.51 6.83
CA HIS A 54 -2.01 -8.73 6.67
C HIS A 54 -1.97 -9.21 5.23
N SER A 55 -2.99 -8.95 4.42
CA SER A 55 -2.97 -9.24 2.99
C SER A 55 -3.64 -8.14 2.18
N VAL A 56 -3.22 -8.02 0.91
CA VAL A 56 -3.66 -6.95 -0.01
C VAL A 56 -3.85 -7.52 -1.40
N HIS A 57 -4.96 -7.17 -2.04
CA HIS A 57 -5.17 -7.41 -3.46
C HIS A 57 -5.29 -6.06 -4.17
N VAL A 58 -4.23 -5.69 -4.91
CA VAL A 58 -4.27 -4.52 -5.78
C VAL A 58 -4.89 -4.94 -7.10
N GLN A 59 -6.16 -4.60 -7.28
CA GLN A 59 -6.91 -4.97 -8.48
C GLN A 59 -6.58 -4.06 -9.66
N ASP A 60 -6.35 -2.77 -9.41
CA ASP A 60 -6.01 -1.81 -10.46
C ASP A 60 -5.19 -0.63 -9.91
N GLY A 61 -4.32 -0.11 -10.78
CA GLY A 61 -3.43 1.00 -10.48
C GLY A 61 -2.24 0.67 -9.57
N TYR A 62 -1.46 1.69 -9.26
CA TYR A 62 -0.28 1.59 -8.40
C TYR A 62 -0.52 2.33 -7.09
N TRP A 63 -0.07 1.74 -5.98
CA TRP A 63 -0.34 2.27 -4.64
C TRP A 63 0.95 2.41 -3.84
N MET A 64 1.03 3.47 -3.05
CA MET A 64 2.05 3.65 -2.02
C MET A 64 1.42 3.47 -0.66
N PHE A 65 1.93 2.50 0.09
CA PHE A 65 1.56 2.22 1.47
C PHE A 65 2.60 2.81 2.41
N TYR A 66 2.15 3.24 3.58
CA TYR A 66 2.95 3.94 4.57
C TYR A 66 2.70 3.35 5.96
N GLU A 67 3.78 3.15 6.71
CA GLU A 67 3.70 2.60 8.07
C GLU A 67 2.99 3.55 9.04
N GLU A 68 3.09 4.87 8.83
CA GLU A 68 2.48 5.88 9.68
C GLU A 68 1.30 6.60 8.99
N PRO A 69 0.39 7.21 9.77
CA PRO A 69 -0.65 8.08 9.23
C PRO A 69 -0.09 9.30 8.50
N ASN A 70 -0.90 9.87 7.60
CA ASN A 70 -0.61 11.07 6.81
C ASN A 70 0.64 10.93 5.91
N TYR A 71 0.82 9.75 5.32
CA TYR A 71 1.85 9.43 4.32
C TYR A 71 3.30 9.56 4.85
N LYS A 72 3.52 9.11 6.08
CA LYS A 72 4.81 9.20 6.79
C LYS A 72 5.42 7.82 7.06
N GLY A 73 6.64 7.83 7.56
CA GLY A 73 7.36 6.61 7.90
C GLY A 73 7.83 5.84 6.66
N ARG A 74 7.98 4.53 6.83
CA ARG A 74 8.48 3.64 5.78
C ARG A 74 7.44 3.44 4.69
N GLN A 75 7.91 3.41 3.46
CA GLN A 75 7.08 3.39 2.26
C GLN A 75 7.18 2.05 1.54
N TYR A 76 6.07 1.57 1.00
CA TYR A 76 5.96 0.32 0.25
C TYR A 76 5.22 0.56 -1.05
N TYR A 77 5.87 0.22 -2.17
CA TYR A 77 5.29 0.34 -3.51
C TYR A 77 4.60 -0.97 -3.91
N LEU A 78 3.29 -0.90 -4.12
CA LEU A 78 2.48 -2.04 -4.53
C LEU A 78 2.01 -1.85 -5.98
N ARG A 79 2.18 -2.92 -6.76
CA ARG A 79 1.73 -3.05 -8.15
C ARG A 79 0.45 -3.87 -8.19
N PRO A 80 -0.31 -3.86 -9.29
CA PRO A 80 -1.40 -4.80 -9.50
C PRO A 80 -0.95 -6.24 -9.23
N GLY A 81 -1.71 -6.95 -8.41
CA GLY A 81 -1.37 -8.30 -7.96
C GLY A 81 -1.90 -8.65 -6.57
N GLU A 82 -1.60 -9.88 -6.19
CA GLU A 82 -2.01 -10.52 -4.94
C GLU A 82 -0.83 -10.60 -3.97
N TYR A 83 -1.03 -10.07 -2.76
CA TYR A 83 -0.06 -10.10 -1.67
C TYR A 83 -0.70 -10.80 -0.47
N LYS A 84 -0.29 -12.03 -0.19
CA LYS A 84 -0.96 -12.90 0.80
C LYS A 84 -0.49 -12.66 2.23
N LYS A 85 0.66 -12.01 2.39
CA LYS A 85 1.25 -11.60 3.68
C LYS A 85 2.00 -10.27 3.54
N TYR A 86 2.20 -9.55 4.64
CA TYR A 86 2.90 -8.25 4.62
C TYR A 86 4.34 -8.28 4.16
N ALA A 87 5.00 -9.43 4.29
CA ALA A 87 6.34 -9.64 3.76
C ALA A 87 6.39 -9.57 2.21
N ASP A 88 5.29 -9.84 1.52
CA ASP A 88 5.24 -9.89 0.05
C ASP A 88 5.43 -8.50 -0.59
N TRP A 89 5.09 -7.41 0.12
CA TRP A 89 5.40 -6.03 -0.28
C TRP A 89 6.64 -5.45 0.42
N GLY A 90 7.43 -6.29 1.10
CA GLY A 90 8.69 -5.92 1.73
C GLY A 90 8.58 -5.22 3.09
N ALA A 91 7.40 -5.25 3.71
CA ALA A 91 7.23 -4.78 5.08
C ALA A 91 7.77 -5.78 6.10
N LYS A 92 8.18 -5.27 7.27
CA LYS A 92 8.64 -6.08 8.41
C LYS A 92 7.54 -6.28 9.47
N SER A 93 6.45 -5.54 9.35
CA SER A 93 5.27 -5.60 10.23
C SER A 93 4.01 -5.39 9.38
N PRO A 94 2.83 -5.83 9.85
CA PRO A 94 1.56 -5.60 9.16
C PRO A 94 1.05 -4.16 9.29
N ARG A 95 1.74 -3.31 10.06
CA ARG A 95 1.26 -1.96 10.38
C ARG A 95 1.27 -1.07 9.15
N ILE A 96 0.09 -0.55 8.80
CA ILE A 96 -0.11 0.42 7.72
C ILE A 96 -1.00 1.55 8.25
N GLY A 97 -0.43 2.75 8.37
CA GLY A 97 -1.13 3.93 8.87
C GLY A 97 -1.82 4.76 7.78
N SER A 98 -1.32 4.70 6.54
CA SER A 98 -1.92 5.41 5.39
C SER A 98 -1.50 4.80 4.05
N PHE A 99 -2.25 5.11 2.99
CA PHE A 99 -1.88 4.75 1.62
C PHE A 99 -2.47 5.73 0.61
N ARG A 100 -1.82 5.87 -0.55
CA ARG A 100 -2.30 6.73 -1.63
C ARG A 100 -2.06 6.09 -2.99
N ARG A 101 -2.86 6.51 -3.96
CA ARG A 101 -2.71 6.19 -5.37
C ARG A 101 -1.51 6.94 -5.93
N LEU A 102 -0.78 6.28 -6.81
CA LEU A 102 0.27 6.91 -7.60
C LEU A 102 -0.30 7.38 -8.92
N HIS A 103 -0.81 8.61 -8.91
CA HIS A 103 -1.16 9.33 -10.13
C HIS A 103 0.10 9.91 -10.74
N HIS A 104 0.27 9.74 -12.05
CA HIS A 104 1.22 10.56 -12.80
C HIS A 104 0.46 11.83 -13.19
N SER A 105 0.63 12.91 -12.42
CA SER A 105 0.22 14.24 -12.89
C SER A 105 1.18 14.67 -13.99
N HIS A 106 0.66 14.89 -15.19
CA HIS A 106 1.36 15.64 -16.24
C HIS A 106 1.56 17.10 -15.82
#